data_AF-A0A917IDX6-F1
#
_entry.id   AF-A0A917IDX6-F1
#
_cell.length_a   1.000
_cell.length_b   1.000
_cell.length_c   1.000
_cell.angle_alpha   90.00
_cell.angle_beta   90.00
_cell.angle_gamma   90.00
#
_symmetry.space_group_name_H-M   'P 1'
#
loop_
_entity.id
_entity.type
_entity.pdbx_description
1 polymer ?
#
loop_
_entity_poly.entity_id
_entity_poly.type
_entity_poly.pdbx_seq_one_letter_code
_entity_poly.pdbx_strand_id
1 'polypeptide(L)'
;MQLGTRWTAGSQPPASVPAELRETIAQVEHHLTSSAVQGGAMPGWTLTWLEGRPIAELDTGVTVSLGPDGKAVVGHIDGMNDAER
;
A
#
# COMPACT_ATOMS: atom_id res chain seq x y z
N MET A 1 -14.47 14.78 -8.41
CA MET A 1 -13.57 13.70 -8.85
C MET A 1 -12.28 13.85 -8.06
N GLN A 2 -12.19 13.25 -6.87
CA GLN A 2 -11.04 13.46 -5.99
C GLN A 2 -10.01 12.36 -6.27
N LEU A 3 -8.98 12.73 -7.03
CA LEU A 3 -7.81 11.90 -7.31
C LEU A 3 -7.25 11.35 -5.99
N GLY A 4 -7.02 10.04 -5.93
CA GLY A 4 -6.25 9.43 -4.86
C GLY A 4 -4.88 10.11 -4.73
N THR A 5 -4.36 10.20 -3.51
CA THR A 5 -3.03 10.80 -3.30
C THR A 5 -1.97 9.77 -3.69
N ARG A 6 -1.11 10.06 -4.67
CA ARG A 6 -0.04 9.15 -5.11
C ARG A 6 1.32 9.63 -4.60
N TRP A 7 2.18 8.71 -4.17
CA TRP A 7 3.59 8.98 -3.83
C TRP A 7 4.47 7.77 -4.16
N THR A 8 5.77 7.95 -4.27
CA THR A 8 6.71 6.85 -4.55
C THR A 8 7.09 6.12 -3.27
N ALA A 9 7.23 4.79 -3.32
CA ALA A 9 7.75 4.03 -2.21
C ALA A 9 9.16 4.51 -1.80
N GLY A 10 9.40 4.63 -0.49
CA GLY A 10 10.61 5.20 0.09
C GLY A 10 10.67 6.73 0.12
N SER A 11 9.66 7.42 -0.41
CA SER A 11 9.49 8.88 -0.22
C SER A 11 8.64 9.20 0.99
N GLN A 12 8.70 10.46 1.46
CA GLN A 12 7.89 10.90 2.60
C GLN A 12 6.38 10.76 2.28
N PRO A 13 5.61 9.99 3.09
CA PRO A 13 4.18 9.85 2.88
C PRO A 13 3.48 11.20 3.12
N PRO A 14 2.48 11.57 2.29
CA PRO A 14 1.77 12.83 2.41
C PRO A 14 0.95 12.90 3.70
N ALA A 15 0.63 14.13 4.14
CA ALA A 15 -0.13 14.35 5.38
C ALA A 15 -1.50 13.65 5.40
N SER A 16 -2.08 13.39 4.23
CA SER A 16 -3.33 12.64 4.05
C SER A 16 -3.24 11.17 4.49
N VAL A 17 -2.04 10.59 4.62
CA VAL A 17 -1.84 9.21 5.07
C VAL A 17 -1.87 9.19 6.61
N PRO A 18 -2.81 8.48 7.25
CA PRO A 18 -2.86 8.29 8.70
C PRO A 18 -1.58 7.68 9.27
N ALA A 19 -1.22 8.07 10.49
CA ALA A 19 -0.02 7.56 11.15
C ALA A 19 -0.01 6.04 11.32
N GLU A 20 -1.17 5.44 11.61
CA GLU A 20 -1.35 3.98 11.75
C GLU A 20 -0.95 3.21 10.49
N LEU A 21 -1.23 3.78 9.31
CA LEU A 21 -0.82 3.19 8.03
C LEU A 21 0.68 3.38 7.76
N ARG A 22 1.27 4.51 8.19
CA ARG A 22 2.69 4.84 7.90
C ARG A 22 3.66 3.80 8.44
N GLU A 23 3.44 3.31 9.66
CA GLU A 23 4.30 2.28 10.27
C GLU A 23 4.27 0.97 9.47
N THR A 24 3.09 0.60 8.96
CA THR A 24 2.92 -0.62 8.17
C THR A 24 3.44 -0.45 6.74
N ILE A 25 3.22 0.72 6.13
CA ILE A 25 3.80 1.09 4.83
C ILE A 25 5.32 0.98 4.89
N ALA A 26 5.97 1.53 5.91
CA ALA A 26 7.42 1.46 6.08
C ALA A 26 7.92 0.01 6.20
N GLN A 27 7.17 -0.86 6.91
CA GLN A 27 7.48 -2.29 6.97
C GLN A 27 7.37 -2.98 5.61
N VAL A 28 6.32 -2.68 4.84
CA VAL A 28 6.18 -3.19 3.46
C VAL A 28 7.36 -2.72 2.60
N GLU A 29 7.71 -1.43 2.65
CA GLU A 29 8.83 -0.85 1.91
C GLU A 29 10.19 -1.48 2.25
N HIS A 30 10.41 -1.84 3.52
CA HIS A 30 11.59 -2.57 3.95
C HIS A 30 11.68 -3.97 3.30
N HIS A 31 10.55 -4.67 3.19
CA HIS A 31 10.48 -5.95 2.48
C HIS A 31 10.67 -5.77 0.96
N LEU A 32 10.07 -4.74 0.35
CA LEU A 32 10.27 -4.43 -1.06
C LEU A 32 11.74 -4.19 -1.40
N THR A 33 12.45 -3.42 -0.58
CA THR A 33 13.87 -3.12 -0.79
C THR A 33 14.72 -4.39 -0.75
N SER A 34 14.33 -5.36 0.08
CA SER A 34 15.01 -6.66 0.17
C SER A 34 14.75 -7.56 -1.04
N SER A 35 13.66 -7.34 -1.79
CA SER A 35 13.30 -8.10 -2.99
C SER A 35 13.63 -7.37 -4.30
N ALA A 36 13.68 -6.04 -4.31
CA ALA A 36 13.92 -5.18 -5.48
C ALA A 36 15.40 -5.15 -5.93
N VAL A 37 16.17 -6.20 -5.62
CA VAL A 37 17.64 -6.29 -5.78
C VAL A 37 18.11 -6.37 -7.25
N GLN A 38 17.33 -5.91 -8.23
CA GLN A 38 17.69 -5.98 -9.66
C GLN A 38 17.26 -4.72 -10.45
N GLY A 39 17.55 -3.53 -9.93
CA GLY A 39 17.66 -2.30 -10.75
C GLY A 39 16.37 -1.69 -11.30
N GLY A 40 15.20 -2.01 -10.74
CA GLY A 40 13.91 -1.43 -11.12
C GLY A 40 13.60 -0.10 -10.43
N ALA A 41 12.69 0.69 -11.02
CA ALA A 41 12.11 1.86 -10.37
C ALA A 41 11.26 1.44 -9.16
N MET A 42 11.29 2.24 -8.08
CA MET A 42 10.47 1.97 -6.89
C MET A 42 8.97 2.07 -7.26
N PRO A 43 8.13 1.12 -6.81
CA PRO A 43 6.70 1.16 -7.06
C PRO A 43 6.03 2.38 -6.41
N GLY A 44 4.93 2.85 -7.01
CA GLY A 44 4.14 3.96 -6.47
C GLY A 44 3.03 3.48 -5.54
N TRP A 45 2.82 4.19 -4.45
CA TRP A 45 1.66 4.09 -3.59
C TRP A 45 0.53 5.01 -4.08
N THR A 46 -0.71 4.55 -3.94
CA THR A 46 -1.93 5.30 -4.21
C THR A 46 -2.86 5.19 -3.02
N LEU A 47 -3.14 6.31 -2.35
CA LEU A 47 -4.13 6.38 -1.27
C LEU A 47 -5.51 6.66 -1.84
N THR A 48 -6.43 5.74 -1.54
CA THR A 48 -7.85 5.83 -1.85
C THR A 48 -8.65 5.81 -0.56
N TRP A 49 -9.82 6.45 -0.57
CA TRP A 49 -10.76 6.44 0.55
C TRP A 49 -12.02 5.68 0.12
N LEU A 50 -12.22 4.49 0.66
CA LEU A 50 -13.42 3.69 0.41
C LEU A 50 -14.30 3.70 1.65
N GLU A 51 -15.53 4.19 1.53
CA GLU A 51 -16.49 4.28 2.64
C GLU A 51 -15.93 5.02 3.88
N GLY A 52 -15.05 6.00 3.66
CA GLY A 52 -14.37 6.74 4.72
C GLY A 52 -13.14 6.03 5.32
N ARG A 53 -12.76 4.86 4.79
CA ARG A 53 -11.59 4.11 5.21
C ARG A 53 -10.41 4.36 4.27
N PRO A 54 -9.22 4.69 4.80
CA PRO A 54 -8.03 4.88 4.00
C PRO A 54 -7.44 3.53 3.57
N ILE A 55 -7.15 3.40 2.27
CA ILE A 55 -6.54 2.22 1.66
C ILE A 55 -5.37 2.71 0.80
N ALA A 56 -4.15 2.35 1.19
CA ALA A 56 -2.95 2.58 0.40
C ALA A 56 -2.67 1.34 -0.46
N GLU A 57 -2.77 1.48 -1.77
CA GLU A 57 -2.43 0.44 -2.74
C GLU A 57 -1.05 0.71 -3.32
N LEU A 58 -0.25 -0.32 -3.47
CA LEU A 58 1.05 -0.28 -4.12
C LEU A 58 0.94 -0.84 -5.53
N ASP A 59 1.69 -0.28 -6.48
CA ASP A 59 1.76 -0.72 -7.88
C ASP A 59 2.02 -2.24 -8.05
N THR A 60 2.60 -2.90 -7.05
CA THR A 60 2.85 -4.35 -7.02
C THR A 60 1.63 -5.20 -6.61
N GLY A 61 0.48 -4.58 -6.34
CA GLY A 61 -0.73 -5.25 -5.84
C GLY A 61 -0.81 -5.40 -4.31
N VAL A 62 0.16 -4.88 -3.54
CA VAL A 62 0.07 -4.89 -2.08
C VAL A 62 -0.88 -3.78 -1.62
N THR A 63 -1.75 -4.07 -0.66
CA THR A 63 -2.64 -3.06 -0.07
C THR A 63 -2.43 -2.94 1.43
N VAL A 64 -2.54 -1.74 1.96
CA VAL A 64 -2.49 -1.46 3.40
C VAL A 64 -3.72 -0.64 3.75
N SER A 65 -4.55 -1.16 4.65
CA SER A 65 -5.82 -0.55 5.02
C SER A 65 -6.05 -0.63 6.52
N LEU A 66 -7.00 0.14 7.06
CA LEU A 66 -7.36 0.07 8.48
C LEU A 66 -8.43 -0.99 8.72
N GLY A 67 -8.11 -1.93 9.61
CA GLY A 67 -9.03 -2.92 10.15
C GLY A 67 -10.11 -2.29 11.03
N PRO A 68 -11.15 -3.06 11.38
CA PRO A 68 -12.25 -2.59 12.24
C PRO A 68 -11.79 -2.21 13.66
N ASP A 69 -10.64 -2.72 14.10
CA ASP A 69 -9.99 -2.42 15.38
C ASP A 69 -9.04 -1.21 15.31
N GLY A 70 -8.99 -0.51 14.17
CA GLY A 70 -8.12 0.65 13.94
C GLY A 70 -6.68 0.28 13.56
N LYS A 71 -6.31 -1.01 13.58
CA LYS A 71 -4.96 -1.42 13.20
C LYS A 71 -4.79 -1.50 11.69
N ALA A 72 -3.62 -1.10 11.21
CA ALA A 72 -3.25 -1.31 9.82
C ALA A 72 -3.10 -2.81 9.52
N VAL A 73 -3.72 -3.25 8.43
CA VAL A 73 -3.68 -4.61 7.91
C VAL A 73 -3.08 -4.59 6.51
N VAL A 74 -2.18 -5.53 6.23
CA VAL A 74 -1.60 -5.74 4.91
C VAL A 74 -2.41 -6.81 4.17
N GLY A 75 -2.86 -6.48 2.97
CA GLY A 75 -3.48 -7.40 2.02
C GLY A 75 -2.71 -7.44 0.71
N HIS A 76 -3.15 -8.31 -0.19
CA HIS A 76 -2.68 -8.37 -1.56
C HIS A 76 -3.92 -8.49 -2.45
N ILE A 77 -4.04 -7.62 -3.45
CA ILE A 77 -5.05 -7.79 -4.51
C ILE A 77 -4.52 -8.87 -5.45
N ASP A 78 -4.63 -10.12 -5.03
CA ASP A 78 -4.28 -11.22 -5.91
C ASP A 78 -5.30 -11.26 -7.04
N GLY A 79 -4.83 -10.85 -8.22
CA GLY A 79 -5.59 -10.88 -9.45
C GLY A 79 -5.58 -12.25 -10.11
N MET A 80 -5.47 -13.36 -9.37
CA MET A 80 -5.72 -14.69 -9.92
C MET A 80 -5.91 -15.72 -8.79
N ASN A 81 -7.12 -15.77 -8.23
CA ASN A 81 -7.65 -17.05 -7.76
C ASN A 81 -7.84 -17.97 -9.01
N ASP A 82 -6.75 -18.46 -9.60
CA ASP A 82 -6.76 -19.69 -10.40
C ASP A 82 -6.84 -20.85 -9.41
N ALA A 83 -7.96 -20.88 -8.70
CA ALA A 83 -8.50 -22.11 -8.14
C ALA A 83 -9.23 -22.83 -9.27
N GLU A 84 -8.54 -23.09 -10.39
CA GLU A 84 -8.95 -24.12 -11.35
C GLU A 84 -8.17 -25.38 -10.97
N ARG A 85 -8.96 -26.30 -10.43
CA ARG A 85 -8.66 -27.67 -10.01
C ARG A 85 -7.96 -28.52 -11.06
#